data_AF-A0A450ZXC9-F1
#
_entry.id   AF-A0A450ZXC9-F1
#
_cell.length_a   1.000
_cell.length_b   1.000
_cell.length_c   1.000
_cell.angle_alpha   90.00
_cell.angle_beta   90.00
_cell.angle_gamma   90.00
#
_symmetry.space_group_name_H-M   'P 1'
#
loop_
_entity.id
_entity.type
_entity.pdbx_description
1 polymer ?
#
loop_
_entity_poly.entity_id
_entity_poly.type
_entity_poly.pdbx_seq_one_letter_code
_entity_poly.pdbx_strand_id
1 'polypeptide(L)'
;MGFKYSLILILLLLFYGLPVLAADSEALLFKDISRQSHDYSCGPAALSTLINGAIPGRTVSEMEVIQTREKASGNENEEGFSLLDLKHAAEKLGRRAAWRKIRPEILPKISQPVILLTGLAAPFPHFVILKGFRNGEAFLADPTRGNIRVPYEELIADGIDEEYPAWYVMAIDTPATPNKESSLYLSGPDDVLARTHFTIAQSDALTLVSIAKPRQILVTYGYTVSHGRDTMDGIDIKSRGDSHSLEVSYGIGDDTEIGGGIDYSNSTYTYPGFSLTSTSSSRDGYLSISRSFDLAGMDGMGVLVGSTLSHSVEYDAFNLRVNAMAYGSTEYGQWMAGGAFYKKLKEKAPGDVLPKYGISWTLGMNKPLSDRYLGSFYLRMNSARNDGDSDVEFNHYYSANASLSWTMNKKIQLRPSVGYSFGGQVMETFSMGMDVVYVGRW
;
A
#
# COMPACT_ATOMS: atom_id res chain seq x y z
N MET A 1 -25.91 36.39 9.58
CA MET A 1 -26.80 35.21 9.55
C MET A 1 -26.70 34.62 8.15
N GLY A 2 -26.19 33.39 8.00
CA GLY A 2 -26.08 32.71 6.70
C GLY A 2 -24.65 32.40 6.26
N PHE A 3 -24.05 31.33 6.81
CA PHE A 3 -22.96 30.54 6.19
C PHE A 3 -22.71 29.22 6.95
N LYS A 4 -23.75 28.55 7.46
CA LYS A 4 -23.60 27.38 8.35
C LYS A 4 -24.03 26.01 7.80
N TYR A 5 -24.48 25.90 6.55
CA TYR A 5 -24.99 24.61 6.05
C TYR A 5 -24.43 24.14 4.69
N SER A 6 -23.50 24.88 4.06
CA SER A 6 -23.05 24.52 2.70
C SER A 6 -22.05 23.36 2.66
N LEU A 7 -21.20 23.18 3.67
CA LEU A 7 -20.17 22.13 3.64
C LEU A 7 -20.74 20.75 4.00
N ILE A 8 -21.68 20.70 4.96
CA ILE A 8 -22.36 19.47 5.39
C ILE A 8 -23.27 18.94 4.28
N LEU A 9 -23.92 19.81 3.51
CA LEU A 9 -24.76 19.39 2.38
C LEU A 9 -23.92 18.84 1.21
N ILE A 10 -22.72 19.39 0.97
CA ILE A 10 -21.77 18.88 -0.03
C ILE A 10 -21.19 17.53 0.40
N LEU A 11 -20.88 17.35 1.70
CA LEU A 11 -20.47 16.07 2.27
C LEU A 11 -21.60 15.02 2.23
N LEU A 12 -22.84 15.41 2.50
CA LEU A 12 -24.01 14.52 2.39
C LEU A 12 -24.33 14.16 0.93
N LEU A 13 -24.14 15.07 -0.03
CA LEU A 13 -24.25 14.79 -1.46
C LEU A 13 -23.12 13.88 -1.97
N LEU A 14 -21.92 13.96 -1.41
CA LEU A 14 -20.83 13.01 -1.65
C LEU A 14 -21.13 11.61 -1.06
N PHE A 15 -21.88 11.53 0.04
CA PHE A 15 -22.32 10.28 0.66
C PHE A 15 -23.52 9.63 -0.06
N TYR A 16 -24.47 10.41 -0.56
CA TYR A 16 -25.64 9.92 -1.31
C TYR A 16 -25.34 9.62 -2.79
N GLY A 17 -24.20 10.05 -3.30
CA GLY A 17 -23.71 9.80 -4.65
C GLY A 17 -22.79 8.59 -4.79
N LEU A 18 -22.69 7.71 -3.78
CA LEU A 18 -22.08 6.39 -3.91
C LEU A 18 -23.14 5.42 -4.45
N PRO A 19 -23.26 5.18 -5.77
CA PRO A 19 -23.91 3.97 -6.20
C PRO A 19 -23.14 2.80 -5.59
N VAL A 20 -23.89 1.96 -4.90
CA VAL A 20 -23.62 0.54 -4.67
C VAL A 20 -23.34 -0.11 -6.04
N LEU A 21 -22.11 0.02 -6.54
CA LEU A 21 -21.54 -0.69 -7.69
C LEU A 21 -20.01 -0.56 -7.59
N ALA A 22 -19.41 -1.31 -6.66
CA ALA A 22 -17.97 -1.48 -6.60
C ALA A 22 -17.67 -2.96 -6.89
N ALA A 23 -17.24 -3.24 -8.12
CA ALA A 23 -16.59 -4.48 -8.49
C ALA A 23 -15.10 -4.17 -8.74
N ASP A 24 -14.31 -4.53 -7.74
CA ASP A 24 -12.94 -5.05 -7.73
C ASP A 24 -11.90 -4.61 -8.77
N SER A 25 -11.08 -3.60 -8.46
CA SER A 25 -9.80 -3.43 -9.18
C SER A 25 -8.76 -4.46 -8.79
N GLU A 26 -8.80 -5.00 -7.57
CA GLU A 26 -7.86 -6.05 -7.18
C GLU A 26 -8.24 -7.39 -7.81
N ALA A 27 -9.54 -7.70 -7.94
CA ALA A 27 -9.95 -8.85 -8.73
C ALA A 27 -9.65 -8.65 -10.23
N LEU A 28 -9.58 -7.41 -10.73
CA LEU A 28 -9.03 -7.14 -12.07
C LEU A 28 -7.50 -7.31 -12.11
N LEU A 29 -6.78 -6.82 -11.11
CA LEU A 29 -5.33 -6.93 -10.96
C LEU A 29 -4.91 -8.39 -10.89
N PHE A 30 -5.57 -9.22 -10.10
CA PHE A 30 -5.28 -10.65 -9.97
C PHE A 30 -6.25 -11.54 -10.77
N LYS A 31 -6.93 -10.98 -11.77
CA LYS A 31 -7.86 -11.75 -12.60
C LYS A 31 -7.14 -12.92 -13.26
N ASP A 32 -7.64 -14.13 -12.98
CA ASP A 32 -7.06 -15.42 -13.40
C ASP A 32 -5.62 -15.66 -12.93
N ILE A 33 -5.17 -14.99 -11.86
CA ILE A 33 -3.86 -15.17 -11.23
C ILE A 33 -4.03 -15.82 -9.85
N SER A 34 -3.31 -16.91 -9.60
CA SER A 34 -3.13 -17.43 -8.23
C SER A 34 -2.10 -16.55 -7.52
N ARG A 35 -2.56 -15.73 -6.57
CA ARG A 35 -1.68 -14.90 -5.74
C ARG A 35 -0.79 -15.79 -4.88
N GLN A 36 0.49 -15.44 -4.76
CA GLN A 36 1.39 -16.19 -3.89
C GLN A 36 1.09 -15.93 -2.41
N SER A 37 1.21 -16.95 -1.58
CA SER A 37 1.00 -16.86 -0.13
C SER A 37 2.29 -16.89 0.69
N HIS A 38 3.43 -17.20 0.08
CA HIS A 38 4.74 -17.25 0.74
C HIS A 38 5.86 -16.65 -0.13
N ASP A 39 6.91 -16.13 0.52
CA ASP A 39 8.12 -15.61 -0.15
C ASP A 39 8.76 -16.60 -1.14
N TYR A 40 8.71 -17.91 -0.84
CA TYR A 40 9.36 -18.97 -1.63
C TYR A 40 8.47 -19.58 -2.72
N SER A 41 7.21 -19.17 -2.82
CA SER A 41 6.19 -19.86 -3.61
C SER A 41 5.76 -19.13 -4.90
N CYS A 42 6.53 -18.13 -5.34
CA CYS A 42 6.31 -17.45 -6.63
C CYS A 42 6.23 -18.43 -7.82
N GLY A 43 7.10 -19.44 -7.85
CA GLY A 43 7.08 -20.51 -8.85
C GLY A 43 5.79 -21.36 -8.82
N PRO A 44 5.43 -21.94 -7.65
CA PRO A 44 4.17 -22.64 -7.46
C PRO A 44 2.93 -21.83 -7.87
N ALA A 45 2.86 -20.57 -7.47
CA ALA A 45 1.77 -19.67 -7.81
C ALA A 45 1.71 -19.38 -9.32
N ALA A 46 2.87 -19.17 -9.97
CA ALA A 46 2.96 -19.02 -11.41
C ALA A 46 2.55 -20.31 -12.16
N LEU A 47 2.91 -21.49 -11.67
CA LEU A 47 2.51 -22.76 -12.29
C LEU A 47 1.02 -23.05 -12.14
N SER A 48 0.45 -22.82 -10.95
CA SER A 48 -0.99 -22.88 -10.73
C SER A 48 -1.73 -21.94 -11.70
N THR A 49 -1.29 -20.69 -11.78
CA THR A 49 -1.84 -19.68 -12.69
C THR A 49 -1.79 -20.15 -14.15
N LEU A 50 -0.63 -20.62 -14.62
CA LEU A 50 -0.45 -21.08 -15.99
C LEU A 50 -1.37 -22.27 -16.31
N ILE A 51 -1.49 -23.26 -15.41
CA ILE A 51 -2.35 -24.43 -15.61
C ILE A 51 -3.82 -24.01 -15.67
N ASN A 52 -4.27 -23.18 -14.74
CA ASN A 52 -5.67 -22.76 -14.63
C ASN A 52 -6.08 -21.89 -15.83
N GLY A 53 -5.22 -20.96 -16.25
CA GLY A 53 -5.50 -20.10 -17.40
C GLY A 53 -5.33 -20.79 -18.75
N ALA A 54 -4.45 -21.79 -18.87
CA ALA A 54 -4.29 -22.52 -20.13
C ALA A 54 -5.38 -23.58 -20.37
N ILE A 55 -6.00 -24.11 -19.31
CA ILE A 55 -6.79 -25.34 -19.38
C ILE A 55 -8.20 -25.11 -18.80
N PRO A 56 -9.24 -25.13 -19.64
CA PRO A 56 -10.61 -24.97 -19.17
C PRO A 56 -11.02 -26.01 -18.13
N GLY A 57 -11.72 -25.59 -17.07
CA GLY A 57 -12.33 -26.47 -16.07
C GLY A 57 -11.38 -27.09 -15.07
N ARG A 58 -10.11 -26.67 -15.02
CA ARG A 58 -9.13 -27.13 -14.03
C ARG A 58 -8.87 -26.06 -12.98
N THR A 59 -8.81 -26.47 -11.71
CA THR A 59 -8.50 -25.61 -10.57
C THR A 59 -7.39 -26.27 -9.77
N VAL A 60 -6.15 -25.82 -9.99
CA VAL A 60 -4.97 -26.20 -9.22
C VAL A 60 -4.64 -25.05 -8.29
N SER A 61 -4.54 -25.31 -6.98
CA SER A 61 -4.07 -24.31 -6.01
C SER A 61 -2.53 -24.24 -5.94
N GLU A 62 -2.01 -23.10 -5.47
CA GLU A 62 -0.59 -22.95 -5.12
C GLU A 62 -0.12 -24.08 -4.16
N MET A 63 -0.94 -24.40 -3.16
CA MET A 63 -0.63 -25.45 -2.18
C MET A 63 -0.54 -26.85 -2.79
N GLU A 64 -1.39 -27.17 -3.76
CA GLU A 64 -1.28 -28.44 -4.50
C GLU A 64 0.06 -28.52 -5.24
N VAL A 65 0.50 -27.42 -5.87
CA VAL A 65 1.81 -27.36 -6.53
C VAL A 65 2.93 -27.54 -5.51
N ILE A 66 2.86 -26.86 -4.35
CA ILE A 66 3.84 -27.00 -3.28
C ILE A 66 3.95 -28.45 -2.80
N GLN A 67 2.82 -29.13 -2.62
CA GLN A 67 2.75 -30.52 -2.14
C GLN A 67 3.33 -31.53 -3.13
N THR A 68 3.49 -31.18 -4.41
CA THR A 68 4.14 -32.07 -5.38
C THR A 68 5.64 -32.25 -5.13
N ARG A 69 6.27 -31.32 -4.39
CA ARG A 69 7.69 -31.41 -4.08
C ARG A 69 7.93 -32.55 -3.09
N GLU A 70 8.78 -33.49 -3.48
CA GLU A 70 9.16 -34.59 -2.57
C GLU A 70 10.01 -34.01 -1.44
N LYS A 71 9.63 -34.29 -0.18
CA LYS A 71 10.45 -33.93 0.97
C LYS A 71 11.72 -34.78 0.95
N ALA A 72 12.83 -34.22 0.46
CA ALA A 72 14.14 -34.70 0.86
C ALA A 72 14.41 -34.24 2.31
N SER A 73 15.16 -35.03 3.08
CA SER A 73 15.40 -34.78 4.51
C SER A 73 16.09 -33.43 4.76
N GLY A 74 15.34 -32.35 5.03
CA GLY A 74 15.89 -31.02 5.34
C GLY A 74 14.87 -29.87 5.40
N ASN A 75 15.35 -28.68 5.77
CA ASN A 75 14.61 -27.40 5.91
C ASN A 75 14.38 -26.68 4.55
N GLU A 76 14.20 -27.43 3.46
CA GLU A 76 14.19 -26.85 2.11
C GLU A 76 12.97 -25.97 1.79
N ASN A 77 11.93 -25.93 2.63
CA ASN A 77 10.77 -25.04 2.41
C ASN A 77 11.17 -23.56 2.39
N GLU A 78 12.33 -23.21 2.94
CA GLU A 78 12.86 -21.84 2.96
C GLU A 78 13.67 -21.46 1.70
N GLU A 79 14.01 -22.41 0.81
CA GLU A 79 14.98 -22.21 -0.28
C GLU A 79 14.38 -21.90 -1.68
N GLY A 80 13.06 -21.68 -1.79
CA GLY A 80 12.42 -21.41 -3.10
C GLY A 80 12.19 -22.67 -3.95
N PHE A 81 11.53 -22.50 -5.11
CA PHE A 81 11.33 -23.58 -6.09
C PHE A 81 12.36 -23.48 -7.22
N SER A 82 13.05 -24.58 -7.52
CA SER A 82 13.96 -24.64 -8.68
C SER A 82 13.20 -24.85 -9.99
N LEU A 83 13.88 -24.62 -11.13
CA LEU A 83 13.36 -24.95 -12.46
C LEU A 83 12.94 -26.43 -12.56
N LEU A 84 13.75 -27.31 -11.97
CA LEU A 84 13.48 -28.75 -11.99
C LEU A 84 12.24 -29.10 -11.15
N ASP A 85 12.07 -28.46 -9.99
CA ASP A 85 10.88 -28.66 -9.15
C ASP A 85 9.61 -28.28 -9.88
N LEU A 86 9.58 -27.13 -10.55
CA LEU A 86 8.41 -26.70 -11.32
C LEU A 86 8.10 -27.64 -12.48
N LYS A 87 9.13 -28.20 -13.13
CA LYS A 87 8.95 -29.22 -14.17
C LYS A 87 8.31 -30.48 -13.58
N HIS A 88 8.86 -31.01 -12.49
CA HIS A 88 8.34 -32.22 -11.84
C HIS A 88 6.93 -32.01 -11.28
N ALA A 89 6.65 -30.82 -10.73
CA ALA A 89 5.33 -30.43 -10.26
C ALA A 89 4.30 -30.47 -11.39
N ALA A 90 4.63 -29.87 -12.54
CA ALA A 90 3.76 -29.91 -13.72
C ALA A 90 3.51 -31.35 -14.19
N GLU A 91 4.56 -32.19 -14.23
CA GLU A 91 4.47 -33.62 -14.61
C GLU A 91 3.59 -34.42 -13.65
N LYS A 92 3.72 -34.20 -12.33
CA LYS A 92 2.86 -34.80 -11.29
C LYS A 92 1.40 -34.35 -11.40
N LEU A 93 1.17 -33.12 -11.86
CA LEU A 93 -0.15 -32.59 -12.18
C LEU A 93 -0.66 -33.05 -13.56
N GLY A 94 0.05 -33.95 -14.26
CA GLY A 94 -0.38 -34.52 -15.53
C GLY A 94 -0.20 -33.57 -16.71
N ARG A 95 0.85 -32.74 -16.67
CA ARG A 95 1.24 -31.81 -17.74
C ARG A 95 2.67 -32.09 -18.18
N ARG A 96 2.92 -31.99 -19.48
CA ARG A 96 4.28 -32.01 -20.01
C ARG A 96 4.84 -30.60 -19.94
N ALA A 97 5.92 -30.43 -19.19
CA ALA A 97 6.61 -29.15 -19.07
C ALA A 97 8.02 -29.23 -19.65
N ALA A 98 8.45 -28.18 -20.34
CA ALA A 98 9.79 -28.08 -20.89
C ALA A 98 10.36 -26.69 -20.67
N TRP A 99 11.53 -26.64 -20.01
CA TRP A 99 12.37 -25.45 -19.95
C TRP A 99 13.20 -25.31 -21.22
N ARG A 100 13.33 -24.07 -21.69
CA ARG A 100 14.21 -23.69 -22.79
C ARG A 100 14.96 -22.42 -22.42
N LYS A 101 16.27 -22.45 -22.68
CA LYS A 101 17.11 -21.26 -22.70
C LYS A 101 16.94 -20.61 -24.06
N ILE A 102 16.47 -19.38 -24.10
CA ILE A 102 16.21 -18.65 -25.35
C ILE A 102 16.91 -17.29 -25.36
N ARG A 103 17.16 -16.79 -26.57
CA ARG A 103 17.71 -15.45 -26.76
C ARG A 103 16.61 -14.39 -26.60
N PRO A 104 16.93 -13.17 -26.15
CA PRO A 104 15.95 -12.08 -25.97
C PRO A 104 15.08 -11.82 -27.21
N GLU A 105 15.65 -11.91 -28.41
CA GLU A 105 14.93 -11.67 -29.68
C GLU A 105 13.85 -12.73 -29.98
N ILE A 106 13.85 -13.84 -29.25
CA ILE A 106 12.85 -14.92 -29.38
C ILE A 106 11.66 -14.68 -28.46
N LEU A 107 11.79 -13.92 -27.36
CA LEU A 107 10.70 -13.65 -26.43
C LEU A 107 9.44 -13.10 -27.13
N PRO A 108 9.53 -12.11 -28.05
CA PRO A 108 8.35 -11.61 -28.75
C PRO A 108 7.69 -12.60 -29.71
N LYS A 109 8.38 -13.69 -30.06
CA LYS A 109 7.90 -14.72 -31.00
C LYS A 109 7.16 -15.86 -30.31
N ILE A 110 7.13 -15.87 -28.97
CA ILE A 110 6.40 -16.87 -28.20
C ILE A 110 4.90 -16.57 -28.31
N SER A 111 4.14 -17.51 -28.90
CA SER A 111 2.72 -17.33 -29.21
C SER A 111 1.76 -17.83 -28.12
N GLN A 112 2.30 -18.31 -27.01
CA GLN A 112 1.51 -18.87 -25.90
C GLN A 112 2.04 -18.33 -24.56
N PRO A 113 1.20 -18.31 -23.51
CA PRO A 113 1.65 -17.99 -22.17
C PRO A 113 2.74 -18.97 -21.71
N VAL A 114 3.82 -18.44 -21.15
CA VAL A 114 4.96 -19.21 -20.63
C VAL A 114 5.39 -18.65 -19.29
N ILE A 115 5.93 -19.50 -18.42
CA ILE A 115 6.62 -19.01 -17.22
C ILE A 115 8.01 -18.53 -17.63
N LEU A 116 8.34 -17.33 -17.20
CA LEU A 116 9.59 -16.64 -17.41
C LEU A 116 10.32 -16.57 -16.07
N LEU A 117 11.58 -17.03 -16.04
CA LEU A 117 12.48 -16.71 -14.95
C LEU A 117 13.09 -15.33 -15.23
N THR A 118 12.94 -14.40 -14.29
CA THR A 118 13.34 -12.99 -14.46
C THR A 118 13.92 -12.42 -13.17
N GLY A 119 14.65 -11.30 -13.26
CA GLY A 119 15.13 -10.55 -12.11
C GLY A 119 14.21 -9.40 -11.67
N LEU A 120 12.98 -9.32 -12.19
CA LEU A 120 12.15 -8.10 -12.23
C LEU A 120 12.00 -7.45 -10.86
N ALA A 121 12.90 -6.51 -10.58
CA ALA A 121 12.97 -5.81 -9.30
C ALA A 121 12.91 -6.74 -8.07
N ALA A 122 13.51 -7.95 -8.16
CA ALA A 122 13.68 -8.89 -7.05
C ALA A 122 15.17 -9.16 -6.83
N PRO A 123 15.64 -9.34 -5.58
CA PRO A 123 17.06 -9.56 -5.27
C PRO A 123 17.52 -10.98 -5.64
N PHE A 124 16.60 -11.83 -6.10
CA PHE A 124 16.78 -13.21 -6.50
C PHE A 124 15.91 -13.53 -7.73
N PRO A 125 16.17 -14.63 -8.45
CA PRO A 125 15.36 -15.04 -9.57
C PRO A 125 13.87 -15.20 -9.20
N HIS A 126 12.99 -14.53 -9.93
CA HIS A 126 11.54 -14.48 -9.74
C HIS A 126 10.81 -15.16 -10.91
N PHE A 127 9.69 -15.83 -10.62
CA PHE A 127 8.87 -16.48 -11.63
C PHE A 127 7.64 -15.66 -11.95
N VAL A 128 7.50 -15.27 -13.23
CA VAL A 128 6.32 -14.57 -13.74
C VAL A 128 5.79 -15.29 -14.99
N ILE A 129 4.56 -15.03 -15.39
CA ILE A 129 4.03 -15.54 -16.65
C ILE A 129 4.12 -14.44 -17.70
N LEU A 130 4.83 -14.69 -18.79
CA LEU A 130 4.77 -13.86 -19.99
C LEU A 130 3.54 -14.24 -20.81
N LYS A 131 2.60 -13.31 -20.96
CA LYS A 131 1.40 -13.46 -21.80
C LYS A 131 1.68 -13.18 -23.27
N GLY A 132 2.57 -12.24 -23.53
CA GLY A 132 2.96 -11.82 -24.88
C GLY A 132 3.41 -10.36 -24.91
N PHE A 133 3.67 -9.87 -26.12
CA PHE A 133 4.07 -8.50 -26.36
C PHE A 133 3.05 -7.79 -27.23
N ARG A 134 2.80 -6.51 -26.93
CA ARG A 134 1.91 -5.65 -27.72
C ARG A 134 2.33 -4.19 -27.56
N ASN A 135 2.38 -3.45 -28.67
CA ASN A 135 2.74 -2.03 -28.71
C ASN A 135 4.05 -1.67 -27.98
N GLY A 136 5.06 -2.55 -28.03
CA GLY A 136 6.35 -2.32 -27.38
C GLY A 136 6.36 -2.60 -25.87
N GLU A 137 5.26 -3.14 -25.31
CA GLU A 137 5.16 -3.56 -23.91
C GLU A 137 5.05 -5.09 -23.81
N ALA A 138 5.66 -5.65 -22.78
CA ALA A 138 5.47 -7.01 -22.32
C ALA A 138 4.30 -7.05 -21.34
N PHE A 139 3.37 -7.97 -21.54
CA PHE A 139 2.26 -8.20 -20.62
C PHE A 139 2.58 -9.43 -19.78
N LEU A 140 2.55 -9.27 -18.46
CA LEU A 140 2.92 -10.29 -17.50
C LEU A 140 1.76 -10.57 -16.53
N ALA A 141 1.66 -11.82 -16.09
CA ALA A 141 0.92 -12.20 -14.89
C ALA A 141 1.95 -12.53 -13.80
N ASP A 142 2.11 -11.62 -12.85
CA ASP A 142 3.04 -11.72 -11.72
C ASP A 142 2.27 -12.18 -10.46
N PRO A 143 2.64 -13.29 -9.82
CA PRO A 143 1.99 -13.75 -8.59
C PRO A 143 2.00 -12.75 -7.43
N THR A 144 2.92 -11.78 -7.43
CA THR A 144 3.04 -10.72 -6.42
C THR A 144 2.33 -9.43 -6.82
N ARG A 145 2.42 -9.06 -8.10
CA ARG A 145 2.01 -7.75 -8.63
C ARG A 145 0.76 -7.82 -9.52
N GLY A 146 0.23 -9.01 -9.77
CA GLY A 146 -0.93 -9.22 -10.64
C GLY A 146 -0.64 -9.05 -12.14
N ASN A 147 -1.65 -8.66 -12.88
CA ASN A 147 -1.64 -8.40 -14.31
C ASN A 147 -0.91 -7.09 -14.55
N ILE A 148 0.35 -7.17 -14.97
CA ILE A 148 1.20 -6.00 -15.19
C ILE A 148 1.64 -5.85 -16.65
N ARG A 149 2.08 -4.65 -17.00
CA ARG A 149 2.78 -4.36 -18.26
C ARG A 149 4.09 -3.63 -18.01
N VAL A 150 5.10 -3.99 -18.79
CA VAL A 150 6.46 -3.47 -18.67
C VAL A 150 6.97 -3.12 -20.07
N PRO A 151 7.61 -1.95 -20.29
CA PRO A 151 8.25 -1.65 -21.57
C PRO A 151 9.25 -2.75 -21.98
N TYR A 152 9.28 -3.11 -23.26
CA TYR A 152 10.19 -4.15 -23.79
C TYR A 152 11.64 -3.90 -23.36
N GLU A 153 12.12 -2.67 -23.54
CA GLU A 153 13.49 -2.29 -23.20
C GLU A 153 13.79 -2.46 -21.70
N GLU A 154 12.82 -2.16 -20.84
CA GLU A 154 12.97 -2.34 -19.39
C GLU A 154 13.01 -3.82 -19.00
N LEU A 155 12.13 -4.64 -19.58
CA LEU A 155 12.15 -6.09 -19.37
C LEU A 155 13.47 -6.71 -19.84
N ILE A 156 13.96 -6.30 -21.02
CA ILE A 156 15.22 -6.83 -21.54
C ILE A 156 16.42 -6.35 -20.73
N ALA A 157 16.45 -5.10 -20.29
CA ALA A 157 17.52 -4.57 -19.44
C ALA A 157 17.59 -5.28 -18.07
N ASP A 158 16.44 -5.69 -17.53
CA ASP A 158 16.34 -6.42 -16.26
C ASP A 158 16.91 -7.85 -16.34
N GLY A 159 16.78 -8.52 -17.48
CA GLY A 159 17.29 -9.88 -17.69
C GLY A 159 18.78 -9.98 -18.03
N ILE A 160 19.57 -8.92 -17.81
CA ILE A 160 21.00 -8.84 -18.18
C ILE A 160 21.81 -8.30 -16.98
N ASP A 161 21.73 -8.97 -15.83
CA ASP A 161 22.87 -8.95 -14.90
C ASP A 161 23.87 -10.02 -15.35
N GLU A 162 25.18 -9.77 -15.18
CA GLU A 162 26.28 -10.52 -15.81
C GLU A 162 26.28 -12.03 -15.49
N GLU A 163 25.50 -12.47 -14.52
CA GLU A 163 25.38 -13.84 -14.04
C GLU A 163 24.46 -14.74 -14.91
N TYR A 164 23.47 -14.19 -15.64
CA TYR A 164 22.49 -15.00 -16.40
C TYR A 164 22.22 -14.46 -17.83
N PRO A 165 23.12 -14.66 -18.80
CA PRO A 165 23.05 -14.06 -20.14
C PRO A 165 21.95 -14.62 -21.08
N ALA A 166 20.94 -15.33 -20.56
CA ALA A 166 19.81 -15.77 -21.36
C ALA A 166 18.55 -16.05 -20.54
N TRP A 167 17.40 -15.98 -21.22
CA TRP A 167 16.09 -16.18 -20.63
C TRP A 167 15.74 -17.66 -20.52
N TYR A 168 15.31 -18.09 -19.34
CA TYR A 168 14.72 -19.41 -19.14
C TYR A 168 13.20 -19.28 -19.21
N VAL A 169 12.60 -19.99 -20.17
CA VAL A 169 11.14 -20.06 -20.33
C VAL A 169 10.66 -21.48 -20.15
N MET A 170 9.55 -21.66 -19.44
CA MET A 170 8.82 -22.92 -19.34
C MET A 170 7.50 -22.82 -20.06
N ALA A 171 7.26 -23.75 -20.97
CA ALA A 171 5.95 -23.99 -21.54
C ALA A 171 5.39 -25.30 -20.98
N ILE A 172 4.07 -25.33 -20.81
CA ILE A 172 3.32 -26.58 -20.61
C ILE A 172 2.60 -26.96 -21.91
N ASP A 173 2.19 -28.22 -22.03
CA ASP A 173 1.35 -28.64 -23.14
C ASP A 173 -0.06 -28.04 -23.05
N THR A 174 -0.39 -27.22 -24.05
CA THR A 174 -1.72 -26.61 -24.19
C THR A 174 -2.66 -27.53 -24.96
N PRO A 175 -3.94 -27.66 -24.54
CA PRO A 175 -4.95 -28.40 -25.29
C PRO A 175 -5.22 -27.74 -26.66
N ALA A 176 -5.74 -28.51 -27.62
CA ALA A 176 -6.04 -28.04 -28.98
C ALA A 176 -7.00 -26.83 -29.01
N THR A 177 -7.86 -26.71 -27.99
CA THR A 177 -8.72 -25.56 -27.74
C THR A 177 -8.33 -24.91 -26.40
N PRO A 178 -7.37 -23.97 -26.40
CA PRO A 178 -6.99 -23.26 -25.19
C PRO A 178 -8.13 -22.37 -24.68
N ASN A 179 -8.13 -22.06 -23.38
CA ASN A 179 -9.10 -21.15 -22.78
C ASN A 179 -8.86 -19.70 -23.23
N LYS A 180 -9.36 -19.34 -24.43
CA LYS A 180 -9.17 -18.00 -25.01
C LYS A 180 -9.88 -16.88 -24.23
N GLU A 181 -10.75 -17.22 -23.29
CA GLU A 181 -11.44 -16.28 -22.41
C GLU A 181 -10.61 -15.91 -21.17
N SER A 182 -9.51 -16.65 -20.89
CA SER A 182 -8.60 -16.34 -19.79
C SER A 182 -7.82 -15.05 -20.04
N SER A 183 -7.60 -14.28 -18.97
CA SER A 183 -6.76 -13.08 -18.97
C SER A 183 -5.31 -13.35 -19.43
N LEU A 184 -4.85 -14.61 -19.41
CA LEU A 184 -3.52 -14.99 -19.88
C LEU A 184 -3.33 -14.79 -21.39
N TYR A 185 -4.41 -14.76 -22.16
CA TYR A 185 -4.36 -14.49 -23.58
C TYR A 185 -4.76 -13.04 -23.82
N LEU A 186 -3.91 -12.29 -24.52
CA LEU A 186 -4.12 -10.86 -24.83
C LEU A 186 -5.22 -10.69 -25.89
N SER A 187 -6.46 -10.94 -25.51
CA SER A 187 -7.65 -10.76 -26.34
C SER A 187 -8.28 -9.38 -26.03
N GLY A 188 -8.58 -8.60 -27.07
CA GLY A 188 -9.23 -7.30 -26.94
C GLY A 188 -8.44 -6.12 -27.50
N PRO A 189 -9.06 -4.93 -27.56
CA PRO A 189 -8.44 -3.69 -28.03
C PRO A 189 -7.48 -3.09 -26.98
N ASP A 190 -6.60 -2.20 -27.43
CA ASP A 190 -5.48 -1.69 -26.62
C ASP A 190 -5.94 -0.89 -25.39
N ASP A 191 -7.07 -0.20 -25.50
CA ASP A 191 -7.67 0.58 -24.41
C ASP A 191 -8.18 -0.29 -23.27
N VAL A 192 -8.68 -1.50 -23.57
CA VAL A 192 -9.11 -2.49 -22.57
C VAL A 192 -7.89 -3.11 -21.89
N LEU A 193 -6.85 -3.42 -22.65
CA LEU A 193 -5.60 -3.96 -22.09
C LEU A 193 -4.92 -2.96 -21.14
N ALA A 194 -4.91 -1.68 -21.50
CA ALA A 194 -4.37 -0.61 -20.64
C ALA A 194 -5.15 -0.41 -19.33
N ARG A 195 -6.43 -0.79 -19.28
CA ARG A 195 -7.27 -0.72 -18.05
C ARG A 195 -7.17 -1.96 -17.17
N THR A 196 -6.74 -3.09 -17.74
CA THR A 196 -6.70 -4.40 -17.07
C THR A 196 -5.30 -4.85 -16.71
N HIS A 197 -4.26 -4.23 -17.29
CA HIS A 197 -2.86 -4.53 -17.02
C HIS A 197 -2.14 -3.26 -16.56
N PHE A 198 -1.76 -3.26 -15.29
CA PHE A 198 -1.23 -2.11 -14.59
C PHE A 198 0.28 -2.00 -14.81
N THR A 199 0.86 -0.80 -14.78
CA THR A 199 2.32 -0.70 -14.70
C THR A 199 2.81 -1.21 -13.35
N ILE A 200 4.09 -1.58 -13.23
CA ILE A 200 4.67 -2.05 -11.96
C ILE A 200 4.38 -1.06 -10.84
N ALA A 201 4.58 0.23 -11.10
CA ALA A 201 4.36 1.27 -10.12
C ALA A 201 2.87 1.55 -9.83
N GLN A 202 1.94 1.30 -10.77
CA GLN A 202 0.50 1.28 -10.48
C GLN A 202 0.11 0.09 -9.61
N SER A 203 0.66 -1.09 -9.88
CA SER A 203 0.43 -2.29 -9.06
C SER A 203 0.96 -2.08 -7.64
N ASP A 204 2.21 -1.62 -7.51
CA ASP A 204 2.80 -1.28 -6.22
C ASP A 204 1.97 -0.19 -5.51
N ALA A 205 1.44 0.79 -6.26
CA ALA A 205 0.59 1.84 -5.71
C ALA A 205 -0.82 1.38 -5.32
N LEU A 206 -1.39 0.39 -6.00
CA LEU A 206 -2.70 -0.21 -5.70
C LEU A 206 -2.63 -1.16 -4.51
N THR A 207 -1.47 -1.79 -4.28
CA THR A 207 -1.21 -2.60 -3.09
C THR A 207 -0.97 -1.78 -1.81
N LEU A 208 -1.02 -0.43 -1.87
CA LEU A 208 -0.81 0.47 -0.73
C LEU A 208 -2.02 0.57 0.20
N VAL A 209 -2.29 -0.52 0.92
CA VAL A 209 -2.39 -0.35 2.37
C VAL A 209 -1.01 -0.68 2.92
N SER A 210 -0.37 0.36 3.44
CA SER A 210 1.05 0.44 3.78
C SER A 210 1.42 -0.49 4.93
N ILE A 211 1.67 -1.74 4.59
CA ILE A 211 2.62 -2.58 5.30
C ILE A 211 3.80 -2.72 4.36
N ALA A 212 5.01 -2.40 4.82
CA ALA A 212 6.23 -2.69 4.11
C ALA A 212 6.23 -4.16 3.69
N LYS A 213 6.55 -4.43 2.43
CA LYS A 213 6.66 -5.80 1.92
C LYS A 213 7.68 -6.60 2.74
N PRO A 214 7.61 -7.93 2.78
CA PRO A 214 8.63 -8.75 3.45
C PRO A 214 10.04 -8.27 3.10
N ARG A 215 10.86 -8.00 4.11
CA ARG A 215 12.27 -7.56 3.97
C ARG A 215 12.47 -6.19 3.31
N GLN A 216 11.41 -5.44 3.04
CA GLN A 216 11.46 -4.06 2.59
C GLN A 216 11.65 -3.13 3.79
N ILE A 217 12.53 -2.13 3.64
CA ILE A 217 12.72 -1.03 4.58
C ILE A 217 12.25 0.28 3.93
N LEU A 218 11.42 1.02 4.65
CA LEU A 218 11.02 2.37 4.27
C LEU A 218 11.64 3.34 5.25
N VAL A 219 12.25 4.41 4.74
CA VAL A 219 12.74 5.53 5.56
C VAL A 219 12.09 6.79 5.04
N THR A 220 11.27 7.42 5.86
CA THR A 220 10.51 8.63 5.50
C THR A 220 11.03 9.81 6.30
N TYR A 221 11.45 10.85 5.60
CA TYR A 221 11.69 12.16 6.21
C TYR A 221 10.59 13.13 5.79
N GLY A 222 9.84 13.67 6.74
CA GLY A 222 8.78 14.63 6.50
C GLY A 222 9.14 16.02 7.01
N TYR A 223 8.76 17.04 6.26
CA TYR A 223 8.77 18.43 6.73
C TYR A 223 7.41 19.07 6.45
N THR A 224 6.82 19.70 7.46
CA THR A 224 5.53 20.39 7.35
C THR A 224 5.63 21.79 7.94
N VAL A 225 5.04 22.75 7.26
CA VAL A 225 4.79 24.10 7.78
C VAL A 225 3.30 24.30 7.96
N SER A 226 2.92 25.02 9.01
CA SER A 226 1.52 25.30 9.31
C SER A 226 1.30 26.76 9.66
N HIS A 227 0.11 27.24 9.30
CA HIS A 227 -0.37 28.56 9.70
C HIS A 227 -1.81 28.43 10.18
N GLY A 228 -2.05 28.88 11.40
CA GLY A 228 -3.38 28.82 11.99
C GLY A 228 -3.89 30.15 12.49
N ARG A 229 -5.20 30.22 12.63
CA ARG A 229 -5.91 31.35 13.21
C ARG A 229 -7.03 30.84 14.11
N ASP A 230 -7.25 31.56 15.19
CA ASP A 230 -8.40 31.36 16.06
C ASP A 230 -8.83 32.71 16.65
N THR A 231 -10.03 32.80 17.19
CA THR A 231 -10.53 33.98 17.90
C THR A 231 -11.05 33.53 19.27
N MET A 232 -10.31 33.88 20.33
CA MET A 232 -10.71 33.60 21.72
C MET A 232 -11.10 34.91 22.40
N ASP A 233 -12.31 34.97 22.98
CA ASP A 233 -12.84 36.15 23.69
C ASP A 233 -12.70 37.48 22.91
N GLY A 234 -12.84 37.42 21.59
CA GLY A 234 -12.72 38.58 20.69
C GLY A 234 -11.28 38.99 20.35
N ILE A 235 -10.29 38.21 20.76
CA ILE A 235 -8.87 38.43 20.45
C ILE A 235 -8.44 37.44 19.37
N ASP A 236 -7.95 37.96 18.25
CA ASP A 236 -7.37 37.13 17.20
C ASP A 236 -6.04 36.52 17.66
N ILE A 237 -5.92 35.21 17.55
CA ILE A 237 -4.69 34.45 17.82
C ILE A 237 -4.19 33.91 16.50
N LYS A 238 -2.90 34.08 16.22
CA LYS A 238 -2.24 33.50 15.04
C LYS A 238 -1.20 32.50 15.47
N SER A 239 -1.17 31.34 14.82
CA SER A 239 -0.12 30.34 15.00
C SER A 239 0.71 30.18 13.73
N ARG A 240 2.00 29.93 13.92
CA ARG A 240 2.89 29.46 12.87
C ARG A 240 3.67 28.27 13.42
N GLY A 241 3.59 27.16 12.72
CA GLY A 241 4.30 25.94 13.10
C GLY A 241 5.22 25.44 12.01
N ASP A 242 6.22 24.70 12.45
CA ASP A 242 7.07 23.87 11.63
C ASP A 242 7.25 22.52 12.34
N SER A 243 7.24 21.44 11.56
CA SER A 243 7.47 20.10 12.09
C SER A 243 8.34 19.28 11.16
N HIS A 244 9.13 18.41 11.79
CA HIS A 244 10.02 17.47 11.16
C HIS A 244 9.70 16.08 11.68
N SER A 245 9.60 15.11 10.79
CA SER A 245 9.43 13.71 11.15
C SER A 245 10.51 12.86 10.49
N LEU A 246 10.99 11.86 11.22
CA LEU A 246 11.83 10.80 10.68
C LEU A 246 11.24 9.47 11.12
N GLU A 247 10.78 8.70 10.15
CA GLU A 247 10.14 7.40 10.34
C GLU A 247 10.93 6.31 9.62
N VAL A 248 11.01 5.14 10.25
CA VAL A 248 11.55 3.91 9.66
C VAL A 248 10.52 2.82 9.85
N SER A 249 10.16 2.13 8.77
CA SER A 249 9.34 0.92 8.81
C SER A 249 10.01 -0.26 8.12
N TYR A 250 9.70 -1.46 8.57
CA TYR A 250 10.29 -2.71 8.09
C TYR A 250 9.25 -3.84 8.05
N GLY A 251 9.13 -4.47 6.89
CA GLY A 251 8.22 -5.60 6.68
C GLY A 251 8.80 -6.90 7.23
N ILE A 252 8.05 -7.52 8.14
CA ILE A 252 8.36 -8.82 8.75
C ILE A 252 7.32 -9.84 8.26
N GLY A 253 7.71 -10.66 7.29
CA GLY A 253 6.78 -11.61 6.66
C GLY A 253 5.80 -10.93 5.71
N ASP A 254 4.79 -11.68 5.27
CA ASP A 254 3.88 -11.31 4.18
C ASP A 254 2.83 -10.26 4.56
N ASP A 255 2.54 -10.12 5.86
CA ASP A 255 1.37 -9.39 6.33
C ASP A 255 1.66 -8.48 7.53
N THR A 256 2.91 -8.36 7.97
CA THR A 256 3.25 -7.67 9.23
C THR A 256 4.37 -6.65 9.01
N GLU A 257 4.22 -5.47 9.61
CA GLU A 257 5.23 -4.39 9.61
C GLU A 257 5.52 -3.97 11.05
N ILE A 258 6.78 -3.68 11.32
CA ILE A 258 7.19 -2.91 12.49
C ILE A 258 7.69 -1.55 12.04
N GLY A 259 7.43 -0.53 12.84
CA GLY A 259 7.88 0.82 12.55
C GLY A 259 8.28 1.56 13.80
N GLY A 260 8.91 2.70 13.58
CA GLY A 260 9.21 3.65 14.63
C GLY A 260 9.61 4.99 14.03
N GLY A 261 9.39 6.04 14.79
CA GLY A 261 9.69 7.37 14.32
C GLY A 261 9.94 8.35 15.45
N ILE A 262 10.51 9.48 15.07
CA ILE A 262 10.69 10.64 15.91
C ILE A 262 10.10 11.85 15.21
N ASP A 263 9.38 12.65 15.99
CA ASP A 263 8.73 13.88 15.55
C ASP A 263 9.25 15.04 16.38
N TYR A 264 9.58 16.14 15.71
CA TYR A 264 9.87 17.41 16.33
C TYR A 264 8.90 18.43 15.77
N SER A 265 8.21 19.15 16.65
CA SER A 265 7.35 20.25 16.24
C SER A 265 7.67 21.50 17.05
N ASN A 266 7.56 22.64 16.39
CA ASN A 266 7.69 23.95 17.00
C ASN A 266 6.51 24.80 16.54
N SER A 267 5.87 25.51 17.46
CA SER A 267 4.70 26.34 17.18
C SER A 267 4.80 27.65 17.94
N THR A 268 4.77 28.75 17.19
CA THR A 268 4.78 30.12 17.72
C THR A 268 3.37 30.68 17.64
N TYR A 269 2.86 31.16 18.78
CA TYR A 269 1.56 31.80 18.92
C TYR A 269 1.75 33.29 19.14
N THR A 270 1.04 34.11 18.37
CA THR A 270 1.06 35.57 18.46
C THR A 270 -0.30 36.09 18.84
N TYR A 271 -0.32 36.99 19.83
CA TYR A 271 -1.51 37.67 20.35
C TYR A 271 -1.40 39.17 20.00
N PRO A 272 -1.89 39.62 18.82
CA PRO A 272 -1.66 40.97 18.31
C PRO A 272 -2.20 42.07 19.24
N GLY A 273 -3.29 41.78 19.97
CA GLY A 273 -3.86 42.72 20.95
C GLY A 273 -3.01 42.96 22.19
N PHE A 274 -2.02 42.11 22.47
CA PHE A 274 -1.21 42.15 23.70
C PHE A 274 0.30 42.27 23.45
N SER A 275 0.74 42.34 22.18
CA SER A 275 2.17 42.27 21.81
C SER A 275 2.89 41.09 22.48
N LEU A 276 2.18 39.97 22.67
CA LEU A 276 2.69 38.77 23.33
C LEU A 276 2.97 37.69 22.28
N THR A 277 4.08 36.99 22.46
CA THR A 277 4.44 35.81 21.68
C THR A 277 4.77 34.67 22.64
N SER A 278 4.19 33.50 22.38
CA SER A 278 4.48 32.26 23.10
C SER A 278 5.01 31.22 22.11
N THR A 279 5.94 30.39 22.54
CA THR A 279 6.49 29.30 21.71
C THR A 279 6.30 27.99 22.47
N SER A 280 5.80 26.98 21.76
CA SER A 280 5.68 25.60 22.25
C SER A 280 6.46 24.69 21.32
N SER A 281 7.21 23.75 21.89
CA SER A 281 7.91 22.74 21.11
C SER A 281 7.63 21.36 21.67
N SER A 282 7.39 20.38 20.80
CA SER A 282 7.24 18.98 21.17
C SER A 282 8.35 18.12 20.57
N ARG A 283 8.72 17.08 21.31
CA ARG A 283 9.57 15.99 20.82
C ARG A 283 8.91 14.70 21.20
N ASP A 284 8.55 13.93 20.20
CA ASP A 284 7.77 12.72 20.35
C ASP A 284 8.52 11.57 19.68
N GLY A 285 8.45 10.40 20.28
CA GLY A 285 8.99 9.16 19.70
C GLY A 285 7.96 8.07 19.77
N TYR A 286 7.93 7.18 18.77
CA TYR A 286 6.99 6.06 18.76
C TYR A 286 7.60 4.79 18.19
N LEU A 287 6.98 3.68 18.59
CA LEU A 287 7.16 2.36 18.00
C LEU A 287 5.79 1.81 17.63
N SER A 288 5.69 1.20 16.46
CA SER A 288 4.47 0.62 15.93
C SER A 288 4.68 -0.83 15.48
N ILE A 289 3.59 -1.59 15.54
CA ILE A 289 3.45 -2.86 14.85
C ILE A 289 2.07 -2.89 14.20
N SER A 290 2.01 -3.34 12.95
CA SER A 290 0.76 -3.47 12.21
C SER A 290 0.72 -4.75 11.42
N ARG A 291 -0.48 -5.30 11.25
CA ARG A 291 -0.74 -6.54 10.54
C ARG A 291 -1.98 -6.42 9.66
N SER A 292 -1.89 -6.91 8.43
CA SER A 292 -3.00 -6.98 7.48
C SER A 292 -3.65 -8.36 7.50
N PHE A 293 -4.95 -8.40 7.32
CA PHE A 293 -5.73 -9.62 7.19
C PHE A 293 -6.63 -9.49 5.96
N ASP A 294 -6.53 -10.44 5.03
CA ASP A 294 -7.46 -10.52 3.91
C ASP A 294 -8.81 -11.08 4.40
N LEU A 295 -9.91 -10.51 3.90
CA LEU A 295 -11.25 -10.94 4.27
C LEU A 295 -11.70 -12.11 3.38
N ALA A 296 -11.88 -13.28 4.00
CA ALA A 296 -12.30 -14.48 3.30
C ALA A 296 -13.63 -14.29 2.56
N GLY A 297 -13.64 -14.52 1.25
CA GLY A 297 -14.83 -14.40 0.40
C GLY A 297 -15.14 -12.98 -0.08
N MET A 298 -14.25 -12.02 0.15
CA MET A 298 -14.34 -10.65 -0.35
C MET A 298 -13.02 -10.27 -1.02
N ASP A 299 -12.87 -10.65 -2.30
CA ASP A 299 -11.65 -10.39 -3.07
C ASP A 299 -11.33 -8.89 -3.09
N GLY A 300 -10.08 -8.57 -2.75
CA GLY A 300 -9.61 -7.19 -2.72
C GLY A 300 -10.03 -6.35 -1.53
N MET A 301 -10.52 -6.98 -0.47
CA MET A 301 -10.81 -6.34 0.80
C MET A 301 -9.98 -6.94 1.93
N GLY A 302 -9.52 -6.07 2.83
CA GLY A 302 -8.74 -6.47 3.98
C GLY A 302 -8.92 -5.55 5.17
N VAL A 303 -8.31 -5.94 6.28
CA VAL A 303 -8.29 -5.18 7.54
C VAL A 303 -6.86 -5.04 8.00
N LEU A 304 -6.41 -3.81 8.18
CA LEU A 304 -5.15 -3.45 8.83
C LEU A 304 -5.41 -3.21 10.32
N VAL A 305 -4.78 -3.98 11.19
CA VAL A 305 -4.81 -3.79 12.64
C VAL A 305 -3.43 -3.34 13.09
N GLY A 306 -3.36 -2.31 13.92
CA GLY A 306 -2.10 -1.75 14.41
C GLY A 306 -2.12 -1.42 15.89
N SER A 307 -0.94 -1.39 16.47
CA SER A 307 -0.67 -0.89 17.82
C SER A 307 0.55 0.02 17.78
N THR A 308 0.49 1.13 18.50
CA THR A 308 1.55 2.13 18.59
C THR A 308 1.76 2.53 20.04
N LEU A 309 2.99 2.47 20.51
CA LEU A 309 3.42 3.03 21.79
C LEU A 309 4.21 4.30 21.50
N SER A 310 3.81 5.43 22.08
CA SER A 310 4.53 6.70 21.94
C SER A 310 4.90 7.32 23.28
N HIS A 311 5.98 8.10 23.27
CA HIS A 311 6.48 8.89 24.39
C HIS A 311 6.62 10.35 23.95
N SER A 312 6.05 11.26 24.73
CA SER A 312 6.22 12.70 24.56
C SER A 312 7.16 13.24 25.61
N VAL A 313 8.25 13.87 25.19
CA VAL A 313 9.29 14.39 26.08
C VAL A 313 8.79 15.57 26.91
N GLU A 314 8.04 16.48 26.29
CA GLU A 314 7.56 17.72 26.93
C GLU A 314 6.62 17.42 28.11
N TYR A 315 5.76 16.41 27.94
CA TYR A 315 4.77 16.03 28.95
C TYR A 315 5.22 14.84 29.81
N ASP A 316 6.39 14.25 29.50
CA ASP A 316 6.85 12.95 30.02
C ASP A 316 5.70 11.93 30.07
N ALA A 317 5.02 11.80 28.92
CA ALA A 317 3.78 11.05 28.81
C ALA A 317 3.94 9.84 27.89
N PHE A 318 3.47 8.67 28.35
CA PHE A 318 3.40 7.45 27.54
C PHE A 318 1.97 7.21 27.07
N ASN A 319 1.80 6.93 25.78
CA ASN A 319 0.51 6.71 25.15
C ASN A 319 0.50 5.39 24.40
N LEU A 320 -0.60 4.65 24.54
CA LEU A 320 -0.89 3.48 23.73
C LEU A 320 -2.03 3.81 22.77
N ARG A 321 -1.82 3.54 21.49
CA ARG A 321 -2.83 3.65 20.44
C ARG A 321 -3.03 2.28 19.80
N VAL A 322 -4.28 1.91 19.58
CA VAL A 322 -4.66 0.74 18.79
C VAL A 322 -5.57 1.20 17.66
N ASN A 323 -5.38 0.65 16.46
CA ASN A 323 -6.17 1.02 15.29
C ASN A 323 -6.63 -0.22 14.52
N ALA A 324 -7.76 -0.08 13.85
CA ALA A 324 -8.28 -1.03 12.88
C ALA A 324 -8.80 -0.25 11.68
N MET A 325 -8.38 -0.62 10.48
CA MET A 325 -8.71 0.06 9.24
C MET A 325 -9.06 -0.98 8.18
N ALA A 326 -10.33 -1.00 7.79
CA ALA A 326 -10.77 -1.75 6.63
C ALA A 326 -10.36 -1.00 5.35
N TYR A 327 -10.04 -1.75 4.31
CA TYR A 327 -9.76 -1.22 3.00
C TYR A 327 -10.34 -2.12 1.92
N GLY A 328 -10.57 -1.52 0.75
CA GLY A 328 -11.03 -2.26 -0.42
C GLY A 328 -10.64 -1.54 -1.71
N SER A 329 -10.36 -2.33 -2.75
CA SER A 329 -9.86 -1.83 -4.04
C SER A 329 -10.95 -1.87 -5.12
N THR A 330 -11.23 -0.73 -5.76
CA THR A 330 -12.19 -0.59 -6.87
C THR A 330 -11.49 -0.15 -8.16
N GLU A 331 -12.10 -0.32 -9.34
CA GLU A 331 -11.56 0.13 -10.64
C GLU A 331 -11.11 1.61 -10.67
N TYR A 332 -11.64 2.45 -9.77
CA TYR A 332 -11.32 3.87 -9.68
C TYR A 332 -10.26 4.24 -8.63
N GLY A 333 -9.89 3.31 -7.75
CA GLY A 333 -9.01 3.53 -6.61
C GLY A 333 -9.38 2.68 -5.40
N GLN A 334 -8.57 2.78 -4.36
CA GLN A 334 -8.76 2.10 -3.08
C GLN A 334 -9.44 3.03 -2.09
N TRP A 335 -10.40 2.52 -1.33
CA TRP A 335 -11.01 3.20 -0.20
C TRP A 335 -10.49 2.62 1.11
N MET A 336 -10.51 3.43 2.16
CA MET A 336 -10.12 3.01 3.50
C MET A 336 -11.06 3.62 4.53
N ALA A 337 -11.45 2.85 5.54
CA ALA A 337 -12.27 3.33 6.63
C ALA A 337 -11.85 2.63 7.93
N GLY A 338 -11.61 3.41 8.98
CA GLY A 338 -11.07 2.86 10.21
C GLY A 338 -11.24 3.73 11.43
N GLY A 339 -11.02 3.10 12.57
CA GLY A 339 -11.01 3.73 13.88
C GLY A 339 -9.68 3.51 14.58
N ALA A 340 -9.30 4.45 15.45
CA ALA A 340 -8.26 4.23 16.42
C ALA A 340 -8.73 4.67 17.79
N PHE A 341 -8.32 3.93 18.81
CA PHE A 341 -8.49 4.29 20.21
C PHE A 341 -7.13 4.57 20.80
N TYR A 342 -7.04 5.65 21.58
CA TYR A 342 -5.84 6.00 22.30
C TYR A 342 -6.11 6.04 23.81
N LYS A 343 -5.10 5.66 24.59
CA LYS A 343 -5.11 5.70 26.06
C LYS A 343 -3.76 6.18 26.59
N LYS A 344 -3.79 7.17 27.47
CA LYS A 344 -2.60 7.59 28.24
C LYS A 344 -2.29 6.57 29.33
N LEU A 345 -1.04 6.10 29.39
CA LEU A 345 -0.58 5.10 30.36
C LEU A 345 0.10 5.73 31.58
N LYS A 346 0.88 6.80 31.38
CA LYS A 346 1.65 7.47 32.44
C LYS A 346 1.87 8.95 32.10
N GLU A 347 1.98 9.80 33.12
CA GLU A 347 2.32 11.22 33.05
C GLU A 347 3.04 11.66 34.34
N LYS A 348 3.99 12.60 34.24
CA LYS A 348 4.85 13.03 35.38
C LYS A 348 4.18 14.02 36.33
N ALA A 349 3.23 14.83 35.86
CA ALA A 349 2.41 15.71 36.69
C ALA A 349 0.95 15.58 36.24
N PRO A 350 0.00 15.17 37.11
CA PRO A 350 -1.41 15.19 36.76
C PRO A 350 -1.85 16.61 36.45
N GLY A 351 -2.38 16.84 35.25
CA GLY A 351 -2.94 18.12 34.85
C GLY A 351 -3.84 17.96 33.64
N ASP A 352 -4.90 18.75 33.60
CA ASP A 352 -6.04 18.70 32.65
C ASP A 352 -5.69 19.01 31.19
N VAL A 353 -4.40 19.07 30.85
CA VAL A 353 -3.90 19.63 29.59
C VAL A 353 -3.92 18.61 28.45
N LEU A 354 -3.83 17.32 28.75
CA LEU A 354 -3.78 16.27 27.75
C LEU A 354 -4.85 15.19 27.99
N PRO A 355 -5.63 14.81 26.96
CA PRO A 355 -6.79 13.97 27.15
C PRO A 355 -6.39 12.53 27.47
N LYS A 356 -7.08 11.90 28.42
CA LYS A 356 -6.75 10.57 28.95
C LYS A 356 -7.11 9.43 28.00
N TYR A 357 -8.18 9.64 27.25
CA TYR A 357 -8.68 8.73 26.22
C TYR A 357 -9.24 9.51 25.05
N GLY A 358 -9.22 8.87 23.90
CA GLY A 358 -9.98 9.37 22.77
C GLY A 358 -9.92 8.46 21.58
N ILE A 359 -10.65 8.90 20.57
CA ILE A 359 -11.08 8.09 19.46
C ILE A 359 -10.85 8.92 18.21
N SER A 360 -10.24 8.30 17.19
CA SER A 360 -10.14 8.88 15.86
C SER A 360 -10.86 8.01 14.86
N TRP A 361 -11.66 8.61 13.99
CA TRP A 361 -12.22 7.97 12.81
C TRP A 361 -11.51 8.50 11.57
N THR A 362 -11.16 7.62 10.65
CA THR A 362 -10.47 7.96 9.41
C THR A 362 -11.23 7.40 8.23
N LEU A 363 -11.46 8.24 7.23
CA LEU A 363 -11.92 7.85 5.90
C LEU A 363 -10.85 8.27 4.90
N GLY A 364 -10.49 7.40 3.98
CA GLY A 364 -9.41 7.60 3.03
C GLY A 364 -9.77 7.11 1.64
N MET A 365 -9.15 7.72 0.64
CA MET A 365 -9.13 7.22 -0.72
C MET A 365 -7.74 7.38 -1.33
N ASN A 366 -7.30 6.37 -2.05
CA ASN A 366 -6.07 6.34 -2.83
C ASN A 366 -6.44 6.12 -4.28
N LYS A 367 -5.96 6.96 -5.19
CA LYS A 367 -6.26 6.88 -6.61
C LYS A 367 -4.98 6.98 -7.44
N PRO A 368 -4.60 5.91 -8.16
CA PRO A 368 -3.55 6.00 -9.15
C PRO A 368 -3.97 7.01 -10.23
N LEU A 369 -3.14 8.03 -10.44
CA LEU A 369 -3.38 9.07 -11.44
C LEU A 369 -2.61 8.79 -12.73
N SER A 370 -1.46 8.12 -12.62
CA SER A 370 -0.68 7.57 -13.74
C SER A 370 0.39 6.62 -13.19
N ASP A 371 1.27 6.13 -14.05
CA ASP A 371 2.29 5.13 -13.72
C ASP A 371 3.18 5.49 -12.53
N ARG A 372 3.44 6.78 -12.29
CA ARG A 372 4.33 7.23 -11.21
C ARG A 372 3.64 8.07 -10.15
N TYR A 373 2.33 8.25 -10.25
CA TYR A 373 1.60 9.22 -9.44
C TYR A 373 0.40 8.57 -8.75
N LEU A 374 0.35 8.71 -7.43
CA LEU A 374 -0.75 8.27 -6.59
C LEU A 374 -1.29 9.47 -5.82
N GLY A 375 -2.55 9.80 -6.05
CA GLY A 375 -3.25 10.80 -5.24
C GLY A 375 -3.87 10.13 -4.01
N SER A 376 -3.70 10.74 -2.85
CA SER A 376 -4.33 10.27 -1.61
C SER A 376 -5.12 11.41 -0.98
N PHE A 377 -6.27 11.06 -0.41
CA PHE A 377 -7.10 12.01 0.32
C PHE A 377 -7.67 11.34 1.57
N TYR A 378 -7.50 12.00 2.71
CA TYR A 378 -7.93 11.51 4.01
C TYR A 378 -8.76 12.55 4.75
N LEU A 379 -9.87 12.11 5.32
CA LEU A 379 -10.66 12.83 6.30
C LEU A 379 -10.49 12.13 7.65
N ARG A 380 -10.20 12.89 8.70
CA ARG A 380 -10.10 12.38 10.07
C ARG A 380 -10.97 13.20 11.00
N MET A 381 -11.77 12.53 11.81
CA MET A 381 -12.46 13.10 12.96
C MET A 381 -11.79 12.57 14.22
N ASN A 382 -11.44 13.44 15.14
CA ASN A 382 -10.86 13.07 16.42
C ASN A 382 -11.75 13.59 17.54
N SER A 383 -11.92 12.77 18.57
CA SER A 383 -12.68 13.06 19.77
C SER A 383 -11.81 12.72 20.96
N ALA A 384 -11.60 13.65 21.87
CA ALA A 384 -10.74 13.43 23.03
C ALA A 384 -11.42 13.93 24.31
N ARG A 385 -11.11 13.29 25.45
CA ARG A 385 -11.64 13.66 26.77
C ARG A 385 -10.52 14.03 27.73
N ASN A 386 -10.51 15.29 28.17
CA ASN A 386 -9.72 15.75 29.31
C ASN A 386 -10.48 15.45 30.60
N ASP A 387 -9.85 14.81 31.60
CA ASP A 387 -10.42 14.72 32.94
C ASP A 387 -9.93 15.96 33.69
N GLY A 388 -10.81 16.95 33.90
CA GLY A 388 -10.43 18.25 34.48
C GLY A 388 -11.54 19.29 34.50
N ASP A 389 -12.39 19.28 33.48
CA ASP A 389 -13.57 20.13 33.40
C ASP A 389 -14.81 19.37 33.91
N SER A 390 -15.65 20.03 34.72
CA SER A 390 -16.91 19.47 35.21
C SER A 390 -17.97 19.38 34.11
N ASP A 391 -17.77 20.05 32.97
CA ASP A 391 -18.62 19.97 31.80
C ASP A 391 -18.19 18.84 30.85
N VAL A 392 -19.11 17.89 30.69
CA VAL A 392 -18.94 16.59 30.04
C VAL A 392 -19.13 16.70 28.51
N GLU A 393 -18.34 17.53 27.82
CA GLU A 393 -18.42 17.65 26.35
C GLU A 393 -17.21 17.02 25.65
N PHE A 394 -17.48 16.08 24.74
CA PHE A 394 -16.46 15.56 23.83
C PHE A 394 -16.08 16.66 22.83
N ASN A 395 -14.82 17.08 22.85
CA ASN A 395 -14.33 18.03 21.86
C ASN A 395 -13.97 17.30 20.57
N HIS A 396 -14.61 17.71 19.49
CA HIS A 396 -14.44 17.15 18.16
C HIS A 396 -13.61 18.08 17.29
N TYR A 397 -12.55 17.55 16.69
CA TYR A 397 -11.85 18.25 15.61
C TYR A 397 -11.71 17.38 14.37
N TYR A 398 -11.65 18.06 13.24
CA TYR A 398 -11.66 17.50 11.91
C TYR A 398 -10.38 17.89 11.20
N SER A 399 -9.89 17.00 10.34
CA SER A 399 -8.82 17.33 9.41
C SER A 399 -9.08 16.69 8.06
N ALA A 400 -8.70 17.42 7.00
CA ALA A 400 -8.67 16.95 5.63
C ALA A 400 -7.23 17.07 5.13
N ASN A 401 -6.68 15.99 4.60
CA ASN A 401 -5.31 15.94 4.09
C ASN A 401 -5.32 15.37 2.69
N ALA A 402 -4.73 16.09 1.74
CA ALA A 402 -4.51 15.62 0.38
C ALA A 402 -3.01 15.51 0.13
N SER A 403 -2.58 14.45 -0.55
CA SER A 403 -1.18 14.27 -0.95
C SER A 403 -1.08 13.67 -2.34
N LEU A 404 0.09 13.86 -2.95
CA LEU A 404 0.44 13.27 -4.23
C LEU A 404 1.77 12.56 -4.08
N SER A 405 1.76 11.23 -4.02
CA SER A 405 3.00 10.45 -4.08
C SER A 405 3.50 10.41 -5.53
N TRP A 406 4.77 10.74 -5.72
CA TRP A 406 5.47 10.69 -7.00
C TRP A 406 6.71 9.80 -6.88
N THR A 407 6.69 8.68 -7.58
CA THR A 407 7.84 7.77 -7.67
C THR A 407 8.88 8.36 -8.62
N MET A 408 9.88 9.05 -8.07
CA MET A 408 10.95 9.67 -8.84
C MET A 408 11.83 8.58 -9.49
N ASN A 409 12.18 7.56 -8.72
CA ASN A 409 12.90 6.37 -9.19
C ASN A 409 12.59 5.16 -8.27
N LYS A 410 13.22 4.02 -8.54
CA LYS A 410 13.02 2.76 -7.78
C LYS A 410 13.31 2.87 -6.27
N LYS A 411 14.06 3.87 -5.82
CA LYS A 411 14.47 4.03 -4.41
C LYS A 411 13.89 5.27 -3.73
N ILE A 412 13.35 6.22 -4.47
CA ILE A 412 12.96 7.53 -3.94
C ILE A 412 11.56 7.89 -4.43
N GLN A 413 10.69 8.18 -3.48
CA GLN A 413 9.39 8.78 -3.71
C GLN A 413 9.31 10.14 -3.01
N LEU A 414 8.62 11.09 -3.65
CA LEU A 414 8.34 12.40 -3.09
C LEU A 414 6.83 12.51 -2.86
N ARG A 415 6.42 13.04 -1.71
CA ARG A 415 5.01 13.13 -1.35
C ARG A 415 4.69 14.53 -0.80
N PRO A 416 4.50 15.53 -1.69
CA PRO A 416 3.89 16.79 -1.29
C PRO A 416 2.50 16.55 -0.69
N SER A 417 2.16 17.33 0.33
CA SER A 417 0.88 17.26 1.01
C SER A 417 0.34 18.66 1.35
N VAL A 418 -0.97 18.76 1.43
CA VAL A 418 -1.69 19.92 1.96
C VAL A 418 -2.73 19.44 2.95
N GLY A 419 -2.86 20.15 4.06
CA GLY A 419 -3.76 19.81 5.14
C GLY A 419 -4.59 21.00 5.58
N TYR A 420 -5.77 20.73 6.09
CA TYR A 420 -6.60 21.69 6.79
C TYR A 420 -7.23 21.03 8.01
N SER A 421 -7.10 21.66 9.18
CA SER A 421 -7.73 21.19 10.42
C SER A 421 -8.55 22.29 11.08
N PHE A 422 -9.68 21.92 11.68
CA PHE A 422 -10.62 22.83 12.34
C PHE A 422 -11.48 22.08 13.36
N GLY A 423 -12.06 22.77 14.34
CA GLY A 423 -13.00 22.18 15.30
C GLY A 423 -12.80 22.64 16.74
N GLY A 424 -13.40 21.93 17.69
CA GLY A 424 -13.31 22.26 19.11
C GLY A 424 -11.89 22.11 19.64
N GLN A 425 -11.40 23.15 20.34
CA GLN A 425 -10.07 23.22 20.97
C GLN A 425 -8.87 23.07 20.01
N VAL A 426 -9.06 23.23 18.70
CA VAL A 426 -7.96 23.36 17.74
C VAL A 426 -8.13 24.62 16.91
N MET A 427 -7.03 25.32 16.67
CA MET A 427 -7.02 26.47 15.78
C MET A 427 -7.30 26.02 14.34
N GLU A 428 -8.04 26.82 13.59
CA GLU A 428 -8.18 26.61 12.15
C GLU A 428 -6.80 26.72 11.51
N THR A 429 -6.27 25.61 11.02
CA THR A 429 -4.87 25.51 10.62
C THR A 429 -4.76 24.94 9.22
N PHE A 430 -4.08 25.67 8.36
CA PHE A 430 -3.66 25.18 7.05
C PHE A 430 -2.20 24.70 7.15
N SER A 431 -1.90 23.57 6.52
CA SER A 431 -0.55 23.01 6.48
C SER A 431 -0.13 22.64 5.07
N MET A 432 1.17 22.72 4.83
CA MET A 432 1.81 22.22 3.61
C MET A 432 3.02 21.41 4.01
N GLY A 433 3.16 20.23 3.42
CA GLY A 433 4.24 19.32 3.75
C GLY A 433 4.90 18.71 2.51
N MET A 434 6.05 18.09 2.75
CA MET A 434 6.78 17.29 1.79
C MET A 434 7.42 16.12 2.54
N ASP A 435 7.10 14.91 2.10
CA ASP A 435 7.84 13.73 2.54
C ASP A 435 8.79 13.26 1.44
N VAL A 436 9.99 12.87 1.86
CA VAL A 436 10.96 12.13 1.04
C VAL A 436 11.02 10.72 1.59
N VAL A 437 10.56 9.77 0.78
CA VAL A 437 10.52 8.35 1.14
C VAL A 437 11.62 7.61 0.40
N TYR A 438 12.54 7.03 1.15
CA TYR A 438 13.50 6.06 0.65
C TYR A 438 12.93 4.65 0.78
N VAL A 439 12.94 3.91 -0.33
CA VAL A 439 12.54 2.51 -0.40
C VAL A 439 13.81 1.68 -0.56
N GLY A 440 14.20 1.01 0.52
CA GLY A 440 15.36 0.11 0.56
C GLY A 440 14.91 -1.34 0.55
N ARG A 441 15.62 -2.17 -0.23
CA ARG A 441 15.27 -3.57 -0.53
C ARG A 441 13.87 -3.72 -1.15
N TRP A 442 13.88 -4.19 -2.39
CA TRP A 442 12.70 -4.69 -3.07
C TRP A 442 12.70 -6.20 -2.97
#